data_AF-A0A919LGH0-F1
#
_entry.id   AF-A0A919LGH0-F1
#
_cell.length_a   1.000
_cell.length_b   1.000
_cell.length_c   1.000
_cell.angle_alpha   90.00
_cell.angle_beta   90.00
_cell.angle_gamma   90.00
#
_symmetry.space_group_name_H-M   'P 1'
#
loop_
_entity.id
_entity.type
_entity.pdbx_description
1 polymer ?
#
loop_
_entity_poly.entity_id
_entity_poly.type
_entity_poly.pdbx_seq_one_letter_code
_entity_poly.pdbx_strand_id
1 'polypeptide(L)'
;MADTEQVDGGGPDDDGTAGGATGRDGGRWSAEGRRAARDARTVTRLAREIGTFARAHGGADGHIAYLGRKGARVVLVGADGRWGDLVAPSEVLARQAAEKSDLTVHEAFDGELAARVSTGPYEWSRMAGIQLGGPAPR
;
A
#
# COMPACT_ATOMS: atom_id res chain seq x y z
N MET A 1 6.80 83.84 13.60
CA MET A 1 6.25 82.65 14.29
C MET A 1 7.44 81.97 14.94
N ALA A 2 7.27 81.60 16.22
CA ALA A 2 8.32 81.29 17.19
C ALA A 2 9.13 80.01 16.89
N ASP A 3 10.31 79.98 17.52
CA ASP A 3 11.10 78.88 18.10
C ASP A 3 10.62 77.43 17.85
N THR A 4 11.46 76.41 17.68
CA THR A 4 12.42 75.95 18.69
C THR A 4 13.37 74.89 18.13
N GLU A 5 14.60 74.92 18.61
CA GLU A 5 15.64 73.88 18.61
C GLU A 5 15.28 72.65 19.46
N GLN A 6 15.93 71.52 19.14
CA GLN A 6 16.31 70.39 20.03
C GLN A 6 15.13 69.67 20.75
N VAL A 7 15.20 68.46 21.29
CA VAL A 7 16.28 67.61 21.80
C VAL A 7 15.74 66.16 21.88
N ASP A 8 16.67 65.21 21.89
CA ASP A 8 16.75 63.99 22.71
C ASP A 8 15.52 63.16 23.13
N GLY A 9 15.75 61.85 23.16
CA GLY A 9 15.25 61.04 24.27
C GLY A 9 14.82 59.65 23.87
N GLY A 10 15.66 58.66 24.18
CA GLY A 10 15.39 57.26 23.91
C GLY A 10 14.45 56.56 24.89
N GLY A 11 14.25 55.27 24.58
CA GLY A 11 13.72 54.21 25.45
C GLY A 11 12.34 53.71 25.01
N PRO A 12 11.94 52.45 25.34
CA PRO A 12 12.65 51.42 26.10
C PRO A 12 12.86 50.11 25.32
N ASP A 13 13.68 49.22 25.89
CA ASP A 13 13.64 47.79 25.61
C ASP A 13 12.20 47.27 25.77
N ASP A 14 11.66 46.62 24.72
CA ASP A 14 10.48 45.78 24.82
C ASP A 14 10.86 44.30 24.57
N ASP A 15 10.89 43.60 25.68
CA ASP A 15 10.83 42.17 25.90
C ASP A 15 9.50 41.58 25.39
N GLY A 16 9.31 41.63 24.08
CA GLY A 16 8.16 41.06 23.37
C GLY A 16 8.26 39.55 23.19
N THR A 17 7.92 38.80 24.25
CA THR A 17 7.53 37.38 24.17
C THR A 17 6.44 37.18 23.10
N ALA A 18 6.81 36.71 21.91
CA ALA A 18 5.85 36.23 20.92
C ALA A 18 5.51 34.77 21.24
N GLY A 19 4.38 34.61 21.94
CA GLY A 19 3.85 33.36 22.46
C GLY A 19 3.74 32.24 21.43
N GLY A 20 4.09 31.05 21.88
CA GLY A 20 3.93 29.80 21.16
C GLY A 20 2.46 29.54 20.81
N ALA A 21 2.15 29.61 19.52
CA ALA A 21 1.01 28.91 18.95
C ALA A 21 1.39 27.43 18.75
N THR A 22 1.54 26.68 19.85
CA THR A 22 1.83 25.24 19.77
C THR A 22 0.75 24.46 20.50
N GLY A 23 0.01 23.61 19.78
CA GLY A 23 -0.79 22.62 20.47
C GLY A 23 -1.60 21.65 19.62
N ARG A 24 -2.10 22.05 18.44
CA ARG A 24 -3.00 21.17 17.65
C ARG A 24 -2.38 20.61 16.37
N ASP A 25 -1.46 21.33 15.75
CA ASP A 25 -0.98 20.94 14.40
C ASP A 25 0.18 19.94 14.47
N GLY A 26 1.15 20.12 15.38
CA GLY A 26 2.34 19.26 15.50
C GLY A 26 2.06 17.75 15.74
N GLY A 27 0.93 17.43 16.39
CA GLY A 27 0.51 16.04 16.63
C GLY A 27 -0.04 15.34 15.38
N ARG A 28 -0.74 16.09 14.51
CA ARG A 28 -1.34 15.58 13.26
C ARG A 28 -0.25 15.22 12.25
N TRP A 29 0.70 16.10 12.02
CA TRP A 29 1.84 15.87 11.10
C TRP A 29 2.66 14.64 11.51
N SER A 30 2.83 14.42 12.83
CA SER A 30 3.53 13.25 13.35
C SER A 30 2.73 11.95 13.13
N ALA A 31 1.40 11.98 13.26
CA ALA A 31 0.54 10.83 13.01
C ALA A 31 0.45 10.48 11.52
N GLU A 32 0.36 11.49 10.66
CA GLU A 32 0.41 11.37 9.20
C GLU A 32 1.75 10.81 8.74
N GLY A 33 2.87 11.33 9.26
CA GLY A 33 4.20 10.81 9.00
C GLY A 33 4.35 9.33 9.39
N ARG A 34 3.82 8.94 10.57
CA ARG A 34 3.78 7.52 10.98
C ARG A 34 2.91 6.66 10.07
N ARG A 35 1.77 7.19 9.59
CA ARG A 35 0.89 6.49 8.63
C ARG A 35 1.60 6.31 7.29
N ALA A 36 2.18 7.37 6.73
CA ALA A 36 2.95 7.31 5.49
C ALA A 36 4.10 6.30 5.58
N ALA A 37 4.83 6.26 6.70
CA ALA A 37 5.90 5.29 6.91
C ALA A 37 5.39 3.83 6.97
N ARG A 38 4.20 3.59 7.55
CA ARG A 38 3.54 2.27 7.54
C ARG A 38 3.07 1.87 6.14
N ASP A 39 2.48 2.80 5.41
CA ASP A 39 2.01 2.61 4.04
C ASP A 39 3.19 2.25 3.12
N ALA A 40 4.31 2.99 3.21
CA ALA A 40 5.53 2.72 2.44
C ALA A 40 6.15 1.35 2.74
N ARG A 41 6.15 0.92 4.03
CA ARG A 41 6.58 -0.44 4.41
C ARG A 41 5.65 -1.50 3.84
N THR A 42 4.35 -1.25 3.84
CA THR A 42 3.35 -2.17 3.29
C THR A 42 3.53 -2.36 1.80
N VAL A 43 3.66 -1.26 1.03
CA VAL A 43 3.94 -1.29 -0.41
C VAL A 43 5.22 -2.06 -0.71
N THR A 44 6.29 -1.79 0.05
CA THR A 44 7.58 -2.46 -0.15
C THR A 44 7.49 -3.95 0.17
N ARG A 45 6.74 -4.36 1.20
CA ARG A 45 6.52 -5.77 1.52
C ARG A 45 5.73 -6.46 0.41
N LEU A 46 4.61 -5.88 -0.01
CA LEU A 46 3.76 -6.46 -1.06
C LEU A 46 4.51 -6.58 -2.39
N ALA A 47 5.26 -5.55 -2.81
CA ALA A 47 6.07 -5.62 -4.02
C ALA A 47 7.14 -6.73 -3.97
N ARG A 48 7.72 -6.97 -2.79
CA ARG A 48 8.67 -8.10 -2.58
C ARG A 48 7.99 -9.46 -2.69
N GLU A 49 6.78 -9.60 -2.14
CA GLU A 49 5.98 -10.81 -2.23
C GLU A 49 5.57 -11.10 -3.68
N ILE A 50 5.09 -10.09 -4.41
CA ILE A 50 4.78 -10.17 -5.84
C ILE A 50 6.02 -10.61 -6.64
N GLY A 51 7.15 -9.93 -6.45
CA GLY A 51 8.38 -10.28 -7.17
C GLY A 51 8.91 -11.68 -6.81
N THR A 52 8.70 -12.14 -5.57
CA THR A 52 9.08 -13.50 -5.16
C THR A 52 8.21 -14.54 -5.85
N PHE A 53 6.90 -14.31 -5.90
CA PHE A 53 5.96 -15.15 -6.64
C PHE A 53 6.33 -15.19 -8.14
N ALA A 54 6.51 -14.03 -8.78
CA ALA A 54 6.85 -13.95 -10.20
C ALA A 54 8.14 -14.72 -10.53
N ARG A 55 9.20 -14.58 -9.72
CA ARG A 55 10.44 -15.34 -9.91
C ARG A 55 10.26 -16.85 -9.77
N ALA A 56 9.41 -17.29 -8.84
CA ALA A 56 9.15 -18.71 -8.63
C ALA A 56 8.35 -19.35 -9.78
N HIS A 57 7.55 -18.56 -10.49
CA HIS A 57 6.56 -19.04 -11.46
C HIS A 57 6.83 -18.60 -12.92
N GLY A 58 8.05 -18.11 -13.22
CA GLY A 58 8.45 -17.74 -14.58
C GLY A 58 7.84 -16.43 -15.10
N GLY A 59 7.42 -15.55 -14.19
CA GLY A 59 6.64 -14.34 -14.45
C GLY A 59 5.31 -14.37 -13.71
N ALA A 60 4.64 -13.21 -13.65
CA ALA A 60 3.28 -13.13 -13.12
C ALA A 60 2.53 -11.95 -13.75
N ASP A 61 1.25 -12.16 -13.97
CA ASP A 61 0.25 -11.11 -14.18
C ASP A 61 -0.71 -11.11 -12.99
N GLY A 62 -1.51 -10.06 -12.82
CA GLY A 62 -2.48 -10.03 -11.74
C GLY A 62 -3.72 -9.19 -11.99
N HIS A 63 -4.62 -9.21 -11.02
CA HIS A 63 -5.85 -8.41 -11.01
C HIS A 63 -6.10 -7.88 -9.60
N ILE A 64 -6.52 -6.62 -9.49
CA ILE A 64 -6.81 -5.96 -8.22
C ILE A 64 -8.32 -5.84 -8.04
N ALA A 65 -8.86 -6.56 -7.05
CA ALA A 65 -10.27 -6.54 -6.71
C ALA A 65 -10.50 -5.73 -5.41
N TYR A 66 -11.39 -4.74 -5.47
CA TYR A 66 -11.80 -3.97 -4.28
C TYR A 66 -12.62 -4.82 -3.31
N LEU A 67 -12.26 -4.81 -2.03
CA LEU A 67 -12.91 -5.58 -0.95
C LEU A 67 -13.72 -4.70 0.02
N GLY A 68 -14.07 -3.48 -0.37
CA GLY A 68 -14.73 -2.55 0.55
C GLY A 68 -13.78 -2.11 1.67
N ARG A 69 -14.29 -2.04 2.91
CA ARG A 69 -13.52 -1.62 4.09
C ARG A 69 -12.32 -2.52 4.41
N LYS A 70 -12.27 -3.74 3.86
CA LYS A 70 -11.14 -4.67 4.05
C LYS A 70 -9.93 -4.31 3.19
N GLY A 71 -10.07 -3.39 2.22
CA GLY A 71 -9.00 -2.96 1.34
C GLY A 71 -9.14 -3.54 -0.06
N ALA A 72 -8.07 -4.13 -0.60
CA ALA A 72 -8.07 -4.73 -1.93
C ALA A 72 -7.32 -6.06 -1.95
N ARG A 73 -7.78 -7.00 -2.79
CA ARG A 73 -7.10 -8.26 -3.07
C ARG A 73 -6.33 -8.14 -4.38
N VAL A 74 -5.06 -8.52 -4.37
CA VAL A 74 -4.23 -8.72 -5.56
C VAL A 74 -4.19 -10.20 -5.85
N VAL A 75 -4.83 -10.65 -6.91
CA VAL A 75 -4.70 -12.02 -7.42
C VAL A 75 -3.50 -12.05 -8.35
N LEU A 76 -2.60 -13.01 -8.13
CA LEU A 76 -1.41 -13.25 -8.96
C LEU A 76 -1.58 -14.56 -9.71
N VAL A 77 -1.26 -14.57 -10.99
CA VAL A 77 -1.26 -15.76 -11.85
C VAL A 77 0.10 -15.85 -12.51
N GLY A 78 0.81 -16.93 -12.21
CA GLY A 78 2.13 -17.23 -12.75
C GLY A 78 2.08 -17.70 -14.20
N ALA A 79 3.21 -17.63 -14.90
CA ALA A 79 3.31 -18.15 -16.27
C ALA A 79 3.10 -19.69 -16.33
N ASP A 80 3.38 -20.39 -15.23
CA ASP A 80 3.11 -21.82 -15.04
C ASP A 80 1.66 -22.15 -14.61
N GLY A 81 0.79 -21.14 -14.53
CA GLY A 81 -0.61 -21.26 -14.15
C GLY A 81 -0.86 -21.41 -12.64
N ARG A 82 0.18 -21.45 -11.80
CA ARG A 82 0.01 -21.34 -10.34
C ARG A 82 -0.55 -19.97 -10.00
N TRP A 83 -1.32 -19.89 -8.93
CA TRP A 83 -1.93 -18.63 -8.52
C TRP A 83 -1.87 -18.46 -7.01
N GLY A 84 -1.96 -17.20 -6.57
CA GLY A 84 -1.99 -16.83 -5.17
C GLY A 84 -2.66 -15.48 -4.96
N ASP A 85 -2.97 -15.15 -3.72
CA ASP A 85 -3.59 -13.87 -3.36
C ASP A 85 -2.81 -13.13 -2.28
N LEU A 86 -2.77 -11.80 -2.42
CA LEU A 86 -2.29 -10.88 -1.41
C LEU A 86 -3.41 -9.91 -1.06
N VAL A 87 -3.45 -9.44 0.19
CA VAL A 87 -4.41 -8.42 0.63
C VAL A 87 -3.67 -7.16 1.05
N ALA A 88 -4.03 -6.05 0.44
CA ALA A 88 -3.57 -4.72 0.78
C ALA A 88 -4.64 -3.97 1.60
N PRO A 89 -4.26 -3.13 2.57
CA PRO A 89 -5.22 -2.34 3.36
C PRO A 89 -6.04 -1.33 2.54
N SER A 90 -5.59 -0.98 1.34
CA SER A 90 -6.33 -0.16 0.38
C SER A 90 -5.93 -0.50 -1.06
N GLU A 91 -6.81 -0.17 -2.00
CA GLU A 91 -6.56 -0.31 -3.44
C GLU A 91 -5.38 0.55 -3.91
N VAL A 92 -5.18 1.72 -3.32
CA VAL A 92 -4.04 2.61 -3.62
C VAL A 92 -2.72 1.91 -3.30
N LEU A 93 -2.60 1.27 -2.13
CA LEU A 93 -1.38 0.56 -1.76
C LEU A 93 -1.17 -0.70 -2.61
N ALA A 94 -2.25 -1.37 -3.03
CA ALA A 94 -2.17 -2.49 -3.97
C ALA A 94 -1.61 -2.05 -5.33
N ARG A 95 -2.13 -0.95 -5.91
CA ARG A 95 -1.63 -0.39 -7.18
C ARG A 95 -0.17 0.02 -7.09
N GLN A 96 0.21 0.75 -6.04
CA GLN A 96 1.61 1.15 -5.81
C GLN A 96 2.55 -0.05 -5.67
N ALA A 97 2.10 -1.13 -5.02
CA ALA A 97 2.89 -2.35 -4.92
C ALA A 97 3.06 -3.05 -6.27
N ALA A 98 1.97 -3.14 -7.06
CA ALA A 98 1.99 -3.71 -8.40
C ALA A 98 2.93 -2.95 -9.34
N GLU A 99 2.83 -1.61 -9.38
CA GLU A 99 3.75 -0.73 -10.12
C GLU A 99 5.20 -0.95 -9.67
N LYS A 100 5.47 -0.94 -8.37
CA LYS A 100 6.83 -1.14 -7.83
C LYS A 100 7.44 -2.51 -8.16
N SER A 101 6.60 -3.50 -8.43
CA SER A 101 7.03 -4.85 -8.81
C SER A 101 6.98 -5.13 -10.31
N ASP A 102 6.67 -4.14 -11.14
CA ASP A 102 6.46 -4.29 -12.58
C ASP A 102 5.42 -5.37 -12.93
N LEU A 103 4.36 -5.47 -12.13
CA LEU A 103 3.28 -6.44 -12.34
C LEU A 103 2.31 -5.92 -13.39
N THR A 104 2.07 -6.69 -14.44
CA THR A 104 0.97 -6.43 -15.38
C THR A 104 -0.37 -6.65 -14.68
N VAL A 105 -1.13 -5.57 -14.49
CA VAL A 105 -2.47 -5.64 -13.86
C VAL A 105 -3.55 -5.55 -14.93
N HIS A 106 -4.43 -6.55 -14.93
CA HIS A 106 -5.60 -6.63 -15.80
C HIS A 106 -6.81 -5.99 -15.11
N GLU A 107 -7.63 -5.27 -15.90
CA GLU A 107 -8.82 -4.59 -15.40
C GLU A 107 -9.90 -5.56 -14.92
N ALA A 108 -10.03 -6.70 -15.59
CA ALA A 108 -10.92 -7.79 -15.21
C ALA A 108 -10.14 -9.08 -14.98
N PHE A 109 -10.70 -9.95 -14.15
CA PHE A 109 -10.21 -11.31 -13.98
C PHE A 109 -10.99 -12.24 -14.90
N ASP A 110 -10.69 -12.19 -16.19
CA ASP A 110 -11.38 -12.95 -17.23
C ASP A 110 -10.40 -13.44 -18.32
N GLY A 111 -10.97 -13.97 -19.41
CA GLY A 111 -10.27 -14.26 -20.64
C GLY A 111 -8.98 -15.06 -20.44
N GLU A 112 -7.88 -14.51 -20.97
CA GLU A 112 -6.55 -15.13 -20.94
C GLU A 112 -5.96 -15.23 -19.52
N LEU A 113 -6.21 -14.25 -18.65
CA LEU A 113 -5.70 -14.29 -17.28
C LEU A 113 -6.37 -15.42 -16.48
N ALA A 114 -7.70 -15.51 -16.56
CA ALA A 114 -8.45 -16.57 -15.90
C ALA A 114 -8.17 -17.95 -16.52
N ALA A 115 -7.99 -18.03 -17.84
CA ALA A 115 -7.70 -19.28 -18.54
C ALA A 115 -6.33 -19.88 -18.19
N ARG A 116 -5.35 -19.07 -17.78
CA ARG A 116 -4.04 -19.58 -17.31
C ARG A 116 -4.10 -20.24 -15.94
N VAL A 117 -5.11 -19.93 -15.13
CA VAL A 117 -5.21 -20.49 -13.77
C VAL A 117 -5.34 -22.00 -13.83
N SER A 118 -4.35 -22.68 -13.27
CA SER A 118 -4.31 -24.13 -13.15
C SER A 118 -4.40 -24.52 -11.68
N THR A 119 -5.50 -25.20 -11.33
CA THR A 119 -5.67 -25.85 -10.04
C THR A 119 -5.78 -27.34 -10.32
N GLY A 120 -4.79 -28.13 -9.90
CA GLY A 120 -4.72 -29.56 -10.20
C GLY A 120 -5.69 -30.39 -9.36
N PRO A 121 -5.88 -31.69 -9.70
CA PRO A 121 -6.77 -32.58 -8.95
C PRO A 121 -6.45 -32.64 -7.45
N TYR A 122 -5.17 -32.61 -7.10
CA TYR A 122 -4.70 -32.61 -5.71
C TYR A 122 -5.14 -31.34 -4.96
N GLU A 123 -4.94 -30.17 -5.58
CA GLU A 123 -5.35 -28.88 -5.03
C GLU A 123 -6.88 -28.79 -4.93
N TRP A 124 -7.61 -29.30 -5.93
CA TRP A 124 -9.07 -29.42 -5.89
C TRP A 124 -9.57 -30.29 -4.74
N SER A 125 -8.98 -31.45 -4.51
CA SER A 125 -9.34 -32.31 -3.36
C SER A 125 -9.12 -31.62 -2.02
N ARG A 126 -8.14 -30.72 -1.92
CA ARG A 126 -7.87 -29.93 -0.71
C ARG A 126 -8.83 -28.75 -0.54
N MET A 127 -9.30 -28.16 -1.64
CA MET A 127 -10.24 -27.04 -1.64
C MET A 127 -11.70 -27.48 -1.47
N ALA A 128 -12.06 -28.68 -1.96
CA ALA A 128 -13.40 -29.24 -1.87
C ALA A 128 -13.79 -29.76 -0.46
N GLY A 129 -12.87 -29.70 0.51
CA GLY A 129 -13.12 -30.02 1.92
C GLY A 129 -13.68 -31.42 2.17
N ILE A 130 -12.83 -32.44 2.28
CA ILE A 130 -13.10 -33.81 2.78
C ILE A 130 -14.26 -34.62 2.16
N GLN A 131 -15.13 -34.04 1.34
CA GLN A 131 -16.33 -34.72 0.80
C GLN A 131 -16.09 -35.40 -0.55
N LEU A 132 -14.91 -35.21 -1.15
CA LEU A 132 -14.43 -35.98 -2.29
C LEU A 132 -13.07 -36.57 -1.90
N GLY A 133 -13.07 -37.76 -1.30
CA GLY A 133 -11.87 -38.50 -0.93
C GLY A 133 -11.02 -38.82 -2.16
N GLY A 134 -10.08 -37.93 -2.49
CA GLY A 134 -9.05 -38.19 -3.49
C GLY A 134 -7.97 -39.11 -2.93
N PRO A 135 -7.38 -40.01 -3.76
CA PRO A 135 -6.30 -40.90 -3.31
C PRO A 135 -5.06 -40.11 -2.88
N ALA A 136 -4.38 -40.59 -1.83
CA ALA A 136 -3.13 -40.02 -1.33
C ALA A 136 -2.04 -40.06 -2.42
N PRO A 137 -1.18 -39.03 -2.51
CA PRO A 137 -0.04 -39.06 -3.43
C PRO A 137 0.91 -40.20 -3.05
N ARG A 138 1.41 -40.90 -4.07
CA ARG A 138 2.47 -41.92 -3.95
C ARG A 138 3.83 -41.26 -3.77
#